data_AF-A0A7X4DJT3-F1
#
_entry.id   AF-A0A7X4DJT3-F1
#
_cell.length_a   1.000
_cell.length_b   1.000
_cell.length_c   1.000
_cell.angle_alpha   90.00
_cell.angle_beta   90.00
_cell.angle_gamma   90.00
#
_symmetry.space_group_name_H-M   'P 1'
#
loop_
_entity.id
_entity.type
_entity.pdbx_description
1 polymer ?
#
loop_
_entity_poly.entity_id
_entity_poly.type
_entity_poly.pdbx_seq_one_letter_code
_entity_poly.pdbx_strand_id
1 'polypeptide(L)'
;MEQSVGRAWTTPRDTPAETPEVLYFRYLAYRRRHADRLVRLIPREAIRELYGRARDWAVKEGVHDSRDPMATLTRFAEHLLPLPPFEVWLADRACHPIRHIEDSSETAPVSPPAEPARIEERRFDYEGRSWVASLHVFAVGTRWRGFLRFRQSGHARRYHTAHIFLEDTAREVRRSFRGFDGAALGAFLRSVLP
;
A
#
# COMPACT_ATOMS: atom_id res chain seq x y z
N MET A 1 10.78 -0.22 -35.92
CA MET A 1 9.89 -1.32 -35.47
C MET A 1 10.48 -1.89 -34.19
N GLU A 2 10.24 -1.22 -33.06
CA GLU A 2 10.67 -1.71 -31.75
C GLU A 2 9.64 -2.68 -31.22
N GLN A 3 10.05 -3.95 -31.08
CA GLN A 3 9.25 -4.97 -30.42
C GLN A 3 9.26 -4.70 -28.92
N SER A 4 8.14 -4.19 -28.40
CA SER A 4 7.87 -4.13 -26.97
C SER A 4 7.76 -5.56 -26.44
N VAL A 5 8.83 -6.04 -25.79
CA VAL A 5 8.81 -7.30 -25.05
C VAL A 5 7.80 -7.16 -23.92
N GLY A 6 6.60 -7.70 -24.14
CA GLY A 6 5.56 -7.81 -23.13
C GLY A 6 6.08 -8.63 -21.97
N ARG A 7 6.49 -7.96 -20.89
CA ARG A 7 6.86 -8.61 -19.63
C ARG A 7 5.63 -9.37 -19.14
N ALA A 8 5.64 -10.70 -19.28
CA ALA A 8 4.64 -11.58 -18.70
C ALA A 8 4.67 -11.37 -17.17
N TRP A 9 3.65 -10.71 -16.63
CA TRP A 9 3.53 -10.51 -15.20
C TRP A 9 3.10 -11.81 -14.55
N THR A 10 3.96 -12.34 -13.69
CA THR A 10 3.70 -13.51 -12.86
C THR A 10 2.53 -13.21 -11.92
N THR A 11 1.56 -14.11 -11.85
CA THR A 11 0.42 -14.08 -10.93
C THR A 11 0.89 -13.75 -9.51
N PRO A 12 0.29 -12.78 -8.80
CA PRO A 12 0.64 -12.52 -7.41
C PRO A 12 0.39 -13.80 -6.59
N ARG A 13 1.47 -14.37 -6.01
CA ARG A 13 1.36 -15.51 -5.09
C ARG A 13 0.35 -15.19 -3.99
N ASP A 14 -0.43 -16.20 -3.60
CA ASP A 14 -1.30 -16.18 -2.42
C ASP A 14 -0.49 -15.66 -1.21
N THR A 15 -0.63 -14.37 -0.94
CA THR A 15 0.17 -13.68 0.05
C THR A 15 -0.41 -14.00 1.43
N PRO A 16 0.43 -14.27 2.44
CA PRO A 16 -0.04 -14.58 3.78
C PRO A 16 -0.90 -13.44 4.34
N ALA A 17 -1.74 -13.75 5.32
CA ALA A 17 -2.48 -12.74 6.05
C ALA A 17 -1.52 -11.65 6.58
N GLU A 18 -1.96 -10.39 6.61
CA GLU A 18 -1.17 -9.28 7.17
C GLU A 18 -0.79 -9.63 8.63
N THR A 19 0.44 -10.08 8.86
CA THR A 19 0.91 -10.41 10.20
C THR A 19 1.23 -9.13 10.98
N PRO A 20 1.21 -9.16 12.33
CA PRO A 20 1.58 -8.00 13.15
C PRO A 20 2.95 -7.42 12.78
N GLU A 21 3.91 -8.28 12.44
CA GLU A 21 5.26 -7.89 12.04
C GLU A 21 5.23 -7.10 10.72
N VAL A 22 4.49 -7.57 9.72
CA VAL A 22 4.31 -6.88 8.44
C VAL A 22 3.67 -5.50 8.64
N LEU A 23 2.67 -5.43 9.52
CA LEU A 23 2.02 -4.16 9.86
C LEU A 23 2.97 -3.19 10.56
N TYR A 24 3.81 -3.69 11.47
CA TYR A 24 4.80 -2.87 12.15
C TYR A 24 5.87 -2.35 11.17
N PHE A 25 6.35 -3.18 10.24
CA PHE A 25 7.26 -2.71 9.18
C PHE A 25 6.62 -1.63 8.30
N ARG A 26 5.34 -1.77 7.96
CA ARG A 26 4.59 -0.75 7.21
C ARG A 26 4.46 0.55 7.99
N TYR A 27 4.28 0.48 9.31
CA TYR A 27 4.26 1.65 10.19
C TYR A 27 5.62 2.36 10.24
N LEU A 28 6.72 1.63 10.37
CA LEU A 28 8.06 2.23 10.30
C LEU A 28 8.30 2.93 8.95
N ALA A 29 7.88 2.29 7.85
CA ALA A 29 7.94 2.90 6.53
C ALA A 29 7.06 4.16 6.42
N TYR A 30 5.87 4.16 7.03
CA TYR A 30 5.01 5.33 7.13
C TYR A 30 5.72 6.49 7.84
N ARG A 31 6.31 6.24 9.02
CA ARG A 31 7.05 7.28 9.76
C ARG A 31 8.18 7.89 8.93
N ARG A 32 8.97 7.03 8.29
CA ARG A 32 10.09 7.45 7.44
C ARG A 32 9.65 8.30 6.27
N ARG A 33 8.57 7.91 5.57
CA ARG A 33 8.04 8.71 4.44
C ARG A 33 7.62 10.10 4.89
N HIS A 34 6.95 10.21 6.04
CA HIS A 34 6.54 11.52 6.56
C HIS A 34 7.73 12.40 6.94
N ALA A 35 8.78 11.82 7.52
CA ALA A 35 10.02 12.53 7.78
C ALA A 35 10.75 12.97 6.50
N ASP A 36 10.85 12.10 5.50
CA ASP A 36 11.45 12.43 4.21
C ASP A 36 10.68 13.57 3.50
N ARG A 37 9.35 13.58 3.58
CA ARG A 37 8.53 14.69 3.08
C ARG A 37 8.80 15.98 3.83
N LEU A 38 8.92 15.93 5.16
CA LEU A 38 9.27 17.11 5.95
C LEU A 38 10.61 17.67 5.47
N VAL A 39 11.66 16.85 5.38
CA VAL A 39 12.99 17.29 4.95
C VAL A 39 12.96 17.98 3.58
N ARG A 40 12.12 17.51 2.65
CA ARG A 40 11.95 18.14 1.32
C ARG A 40 11.25 19.50 1.35
N LEU A 41 10.47 19.80 2.39
CA LEU A 41 9.79 21.08 2.57
C LEU A 41 10.67 22.13 3.25
N ILE A 42 11.81 21.73 3.84
CA ILE A 42 12.69 22.63 4.57
C ILE A 42 13.51 23.47 3.58
N PRO A 43 13.52 24.80 3.70
CA PRO A 43 14.37 25.67 2.88
C PRO A 43 15.83 25.25 2.98
N ARG A 44 16.56 25.31 1.86
CA ARG A 44 17.95 24.83 1.79
C ARG A 44 18.87 25.54 2.78
N GLU A 45 18.57 26.81 3.05
CA GLU A 45 19.30 27.69 3.95
C GLU A 45 19.20 27.19 5.41
N ALA A 46 18.06 26.59 5.78
CA ALA A 46 17.81 26.06 7.11
C ALA A 46 18.34 24.63 7.32
N ILE A 47 18.66 23.89 6.24
CA ILE A 47 19.14 22.51 6.32
C ILE A 47 20.44 22.41 7.11
N ARG A 48 21.38 23.36 6.93
CA ARG A 48 22.70 23.31 7.59
C ARG A 48 22.58 23.41 9.11
N GLU A 49 21.75 24.34 9.59
CA GLU A 49 21.51 24.51 11.02
C GLU A 49 20.79 23.29 11.60
N LEU A 50 19.79 22.79 10.87
CA LEU A 50 19.02 21.62 11.30
C LEU A 50 19.91 20.37 11.36
N TYR A 51 20.80 20.18 10.39
CA TYR A 51 21.76 19.09 10.40
C TYR A 51 22.74 19.20 11.56
N GLY A 52 23.17 20.41 11.94
CA GLY A 52 23.99 20.62 13.14
C GLY A 52 23.31 20.06 14.39
N ARG A 53 22.04 20.40 14.60
CA ARG A 53 21.23 19.87 15.71
C ARG A 53 21.01 18.36 15.59
N ALA A 54 20.73 17.86 14.39
CA ALA A 54 20.54 16.44 14.12
C ALA A 54 21.80 15.62 14.43
N ARG A 55 22.98 16.14 14.09
CA ARG A 55 24.26 15.51 14.39
C ARG A 55 24.51 15.45 15.89
N ASP A 56 24.33 16.57 16.58
CA ASP A 56 24.59 16.64 18.03
C ASP A 56 23.61 15.73 18.81
N TRP A 57 22.36 15.64 18.35
CA TRP A 57 21.38 14.65 18.83
C TRP A 57 21.82 13.21 18.53
N ALA A 58 22.19 12.91 17.28
CA ALA A 58 22.54 11.56 16.87
C ALA A 58 23.81 11.03 17.57
N VAL A 59 24.76 11.90 17.90
CA VAL A 59 25.94 11.55 18.71
C VAL A 59 25.52 11.19 20.15
N LYS A 60 24.60 11.95 20.76
CA LYS A 60 24.09 11.67 22.10
C LYS A 60 23.31 10.34 22.16
N GLU A 61 22.49 10.08 21.15
CA GLU A 61 21.68 8.86 21.05
C GLU A 61 22.45 7.65 20.50
N GLY A 62 23.71 7.82 20.09
CA GLY A 62 24.54 6.74 19.54
C GLY A 62 24.08 6.23 18.16
N VAL A 63 23.26 6.99 17.45
CA VAL A 63 22.69 6.62 16.13
C VAL A 63 23.32 7.39 14.97
N HIS A 64 24.41 8.11 15.22
CA HIS A 64 25.11 8.91 14.21
C HIS A 64 25.69 8.04 13.11
N ASP A 65 25.27 8.30 11.88
CA ASP A 65 25.86 7.73 10.68
C ASP A 65 26.61 8.83 9.92
N SER A 66 27.94 8.80 9.99
CA SER A 66 28.80 9.77 9.31
C SER A 66 28.89 9.53 7.80
N ARG A 67 28.47 8.36 7.31
CA ARG A 67 28.48 8.02 5.89
C ARG A 67 27.22 8.49 5.16
N ASP A 68 26.11 8.65 5.89
CA ASP A 68 24.85 9.17 5.34
C ASP A 68 24.29 10.34 6.18
N PRO A 69 24.72 11.58 5.89
CA PRO A 69 24.19 12.79 6.52
C PRO A 69 22.67 12.96 6.36
N MET A 70 22.12 12.51 5.23
CA MET A 70 20.69 12.61 4.95
C MET A 70 19.90 11.60 5.78
N ALA A 71 20.39 10.38 5.96
CA ALA A 71 19.79 9.43 6.90
C ALA A 71 19.78 9.95 8.34
N THR A 72 20.86 10.61 8.77
CA THR A 72 20.90 11.25 10.10
C THR A 72 19.83 12.35 10.21
N LEU A 73 19.65 13.17 9.17
CA LEU A 73 18.64 14.21 9.13
C LEU A 73 17.21 13.65 9.11
N THR A 74 16.94 12.61 8.31
CA THR A 74 15.64 11.94 8.27
C THR A 74 15.30 11.33 9.63
N ARG A 75 16.23 10.64 10.29
CA ARG A 75 16.01 10.08 11.65
C ARG A 75 15.68 11.17 12.67
N PHE A 76 16.37 12.30 12.58
CA PHE A 76 16.07 13.44 13.44
C PHE A 76 14.68 14.02 13.15
N ALA A 77 14.29 14.14 11.87
CA ALA A 77 12.94 14.54 11.49
C ALA A 77 11.86 13.53 11.96
N GLU A 78 12.13 12.22 11.92
CA GLU A 78 11.24 11.18 12.48
C GLU A 78 11.04 11.30 13.99
N HIS A 79 12.03 11.84 14.70
CA HIS A 79 11.97 12.12 16.13
C HIS A 79 11.22 13.43 16.44
N LEU A 80 11.36 14.45 15.60
CA LEU A 80 10.69 15.73 15.77
C LEU A 80 9.20 15.70 15.43
N LEU A 81 8.81 14.88 14.45
CA LEU A 81 7.41 14.80 14.03
C LEU A 81 6.57 14.12 15.13
N PRO A 82 5.44 14.73 15.54
CA PRO A 82 4.48 14.11 16.44
C PRO A 82 3.66 13.05 15.69
N LEU A 83 4.32 11.97 15.26
CA LEU A 83 3.69 10.87 14.54
C LEU A 83 2.86 10.02 15.52
N PRO A 84 1.70 9.51 15.08
CA PRO A 84 0.85 8.70 15.93
C PRO A 84 1.60 7.42 16.36
N PRO A 85 1.39 6.92 17.58
CA PRO A 85 1.89 5.61 17.97
C PRO A 85 1.28 4.50 17.11
N PHE A 86 1.88 3.31 17.14
CA PHE A 86 1.55 2.21 16.24
C PHE A 86 0.07 1.81 16.32
N GLU A 87 -0.50 1.78 17.51
CA GLU A 87 -1.87 1.36 17.79
C GLU A 87 -2.89 2.37 17.23
N VAL A 88 -2.58 3.66 17.35
CA VAL A 88 -3.40 4.75 16.78
C VAL A 88 -3.32 4.73 15.26
N TRP A 89 -2.12 4.55 14.70
CA TRP A 89 -1.94 4.39 13.26
C TRP A 89 -2.69 3.16 12.72
N LEU A 90 -2.65 2.04 13.44
CA LEU A 90 -3.32 0.80 13.06
C LEU A 90 -4.84 0.97 13.05
N ALA A 91 -5.40 1.63 14.07
CA ALA A 91 -6.83 1.95 14.14
C ALA A 91 -7.26 2.88 13.00
N ASP A 92 -6.49 3.96 12.75
CA ASP A 92 -6.76 4.89 11.66
C ASP A 92 -6.70 4.20 10.29
N ARG A 93 -5.71 3.32 10.07
CA ARG A 93 -5.59 2.52 8.86
C ARG A 93 -6.79 1.61 8.64
N ALA A 94 -7.32 1.00 9.70
CA ALA A 94 -8.50 0.14 9.60
C ALA A 94 -9.75 0.94 9.18
N CYS A 95 -9.89 2.18 9.67
CA CYS A 95 -10.98 3.07 9.31
C CYS A 95 -10.81 3.73 7.92
N HIS A 96 -9.57 3.98 7.51
CA HIS A 96 -9.23 4.75 6.30
C HIS A 96 -8.24 4.02 5.39
N PRO A 97 -8.49 2.76 4.98
CA PRO A 97 -7.50 1.93 4.30
C PRO A 97 -6.99 2.54 2.99
N ILE A 98 -7.88 3.21 2.23
CA ILE A 98 -7.52 3.83 0.96
C ILE A 98 -6.47 4.94 1.13
N ARG A 99 -6.61 5.79 2.15
CA ARG A 99 -5.67 6.91 2.36
C ARG A 99 -4.26 6.40 2.65
N HIS A 100 -4.15 5.34 3.45
CA HIS A 100 -2.87 4.71 3.79
C HIS A 100 -2.23 3.98 2.60
N ILE A 101 -3.05 3.42 1.72
CA ILE A 101 -2.59 2.75 0.49
C ILE A 101 -2.10 3.79 -0.52
N GLU A 102 -2.84 4.88 -0.71
CA GLU A 102 -2.43 6.00 -1.56
C GLU A 102 -1.13 6.63 -1.05
N ASP A 103 -1.04 6.92 0.25
CA ASP A 103 0.17 7.43 0.89
C ASP A 103 1.41 6.55 0.65
N SER A 104 1.24 5.24 0.78
CA SER A 104 2.33 4.28 0.58
C SER A 104 2.81 4.23 -0.87
N SER A 105 1.95 4.56 -1.83
CA SER A 105 2.26 4.52 -3.26
C SER A 105 2.96 5.77 -3.79
N GLU A 106 2.79 6.93 -3.14
CA GLU A 106 3.22 8.23 -3.64
C GLU A 106 4.75 8.45 -3.60
N THR A 107 5.49 7.65 -2.81
CA THR A 107 6.89 7.97 -2.47
C THR A 107 7.92 6.95 -2.99
N ALA A 108 7.49 5.85 -3.64
CA ALA A 108 8.43 4.83 -4.14
C ALA A 108 8.77 5.05 -5.62
N PRO A 109 10.02 5.40 -5.98
CA PRO A 109 10.46 5.29 -7.36
C PRO A 109 10.60 3.79 -7.66
N VAL A 110 9.70 3.25 -8.47
CA VAL A 110 9.88 2.00 -9.23
C VAL A 110 10.43 0.84 -8.38
N SER A 111 9.76 0.51 -7.27
CA SER A 111 9.83 -0.86 -6.71
C SER A 111 8.78 -1.74 -7.42
N PRO A 112 8.94 -3.08 -7.44
CA PRO A 112 7.89 -3.97 -7.94
C PRO A 112 6.54 -3.57 -7.31
N PRO A 113 5.42 -3.76 -8.02
CA PRO A 113 4.11 -3.25 -7.58
C PRO A 113 3.95 -3.61 -6.11
N ALA A 114 3.79 -2.55 -5.29
CA ALA A 114 3.53 -2.72 -3.87
C ALA A 114 2.47 -3.79 -3.73
N GLU A 115 2.73 -4.78 -2.87
CA GLU A 115 1.87 -5.93 -2.64
C GLU A 115 0.39 -5.51 -2.67
N PRO A 116 -0.45 -6.10 -3.55
CA PRO A 116 -1.81 -5.60 -3.76
C PRO A 116 -2.61 -5.50 -2.47
N ALA A 117 -2.98 -4.28 -2.13
CA ALA A 117 -3.64 -3.99 -0.88
C ALA A 117 -5.15 -4.23 -1.01
N ARG A 118 -5.72 -4.95 -0.06
CA ARG A 118 -7.16 -5.19 0.01
C ARG A 118 -7.87 -3.95 0.55
N ILE A 119 -8.90 -3.47 -0.16
CA ILE A 119 -9.62 -2.24 0.22
C ILE A 119 -11.09 -2.42 0.55
N GLU A 120 -11.73 -3.49 0.05
CA GLU A 120 -13.14 -3.77 0.33
C GLU A 120 -13.43 -5.26 0.16
N GLU A 121 -14.41 -5.76 0.91
CA GLU A 121 -14.96 -7.11 0.75
C GLU A 121 -16.48 -7.06 0.69
N ARG A 122 -17.08 -7.93 -0.13
CA ARG A 122 -18.52 -8.08 -0.25
C ARG A 122 -18.89 -9.56 -0.25
N ARG A 123 -19.97 -9.88 0.47
CA ARG A 123 -20.59 -11.21 0.44
C ARG A 123 -21.67 -11.24 -0.62
N PHE A 124 -21.78 -12.35 -1.33
CA PHE A 124 -22.85 -12.60 -2.30
C PHE A 124 -23.09 -14.10 -2.44
N ASP A 125 -24.29 -14.47 -2.90
CA ASP A 125 -24.63 -15.85 -3.17
C ASP A 125 -24.50 -16.14 -4.67
N TYR A 126 -23.94 -17.30 -4.99
CA TYR A 126 -23.79 -17.79 -6.35
C TYR A 126 -23.98 -19.31 -6.34
N GLU A 127 -24.92 -19.81 -7.17
CA GLU A 127 -25.28 -21.23 -7.27
C GLU A 127 -25.55 -21.89 -5.89
N GLY A 128 -26.31 -21.19 -5.04
CA GLY A 128 -26.69 -21.67 -3.69
C GLY A 128 -25.55 -21.71 -2.68
N ARG A 129 -24.37 -21.16 -3.01
CA ARG A 129 -23.21 -21.07 -2.12
C ARG A 129 -22.90 -19.63 -1.78
N SER A 130 -22.45 -19.40 -0.55
CA SER A 130 -22.01 -18.08 -0.09
C SER A 130 -20.54 -17.84 -0.45
N TRP A 131 -20.29 -16.73 -1.15
CA TRP A 131 -18.98 -16.30 -1.60
C TRP A 131 -18.60 -14.96 -1.02
N VAL A 132 -17.29 -14.73 -0.91
CA VAL A 132 -16.70 -13.43 -0.55
C VAL A 132 -15.86 -12.97 -1.74
N ALA A 133 -16.20 -11.79 -2.27
CA ALA A 133 -15.41 -11.06 -3.25
C ALA A 133 -14.61 -9.96 -2.52
N SER A 134 -13.29 -10.01 -2.62
CA SER A 134 -12.36 -9.02 -2.05
C SER A 134 -11.71 -8.22 -3.18
N LEU A 135 -11.74 -6.89 -3.09
CA LEU A 135 -11.09 -5.99 -4.03
C LEU A 135 -9.65 -5.71 -3.59
N HIS A 136 -8.70 -5.97 -4.47
CA HIS A 136 -7.28 -5.70 -4.28
C HIS A 136 -6.81 -4.65 -5.29
N VAL A 137 -6.01 -3.68 -4.83
CA VAL A 137 -5.51 -2.58 -5.66
C VAL A 137 -4.02 -2.34 -5.46
N PHE A 138 -3.37 -1.80 -6.48
CA PHE A 138 -1.97 -1.38 -6.45
C PHE A 138 -1.73 -0.28 -7.49
N ALA A 139 -0.74 0.57 -7.24
CA ALA A 139 -0.33 1.63 -8.16
C ALA A 139 0.63 1.08 -9.24
N VAL A 140 0.46 1.55 -10.47
CA VAL A 140 1.34 1.30 -11.62
C VAL A 140 1.56 2.63 -12.34
N GLY A 141 2.74 3.24 -12.14
CA GLY A 141 3.00 4.59 -12.62
C GLY A 141 2.05 5.59 -11.96
N THR A 142 1.32 6.36 -12.77
CA THR A 142 0.33 7.34 -12.30
C THR A 142 -1.09 6.78 -12.15
N ARG A 143 -1.30 5.49 -12.45
CA ARG A 143 -2.63 4.86 -12.42
C ARG A 143 -2.74 3.76 -11.39
N TRP A 144 -3.97 3.44 -11.02
CA TRP A 144 -4.33 2.36 -10.13
C TRP A 144 -4.90 1.19 -10.91
N ARG A 145 -4.37 0.00 -10.62
CA ARG A 145 -4.93 -1.26 -11.10
C ARG A 145 -5.60 -2.01 -9.97
N GLY A 146 -6.58 -2.83 -10.32
CA GLY A 146 -7.23 -3.70 -9.35
C GLY A 146 -7.72 -4.99 -9.96
N PHE A 147 -7.93 -5.97 -9.09
CA PHE A 147 -8.54 -7.26 -9.43
C PHE A 147 -9.44 -7.73 -8.29
N LEU A 148 -10.33 -8.67 -8.60
CA LEU A 148 -11.18 -9.33 -7.62
C LEU A 148 -10.56 -10.66 -7.22
N ARG A 149 -10.62 -10.96 -5.92
CA ARG A 149 -10.33 -12.28 -5.36
C ARG A 149 -11.62 -12.85 -4.79
N PHE A 150 -11.95 -14.07 -5.18
CA PHE A 150 -13.10 -14.80 -4.70
C PHE A 150 -12.66 -15.94 -3.79
N ARG A 151 -13.41 -16.15 -2.71
CA ARG A 151 -13.31 -17.35 -1.88
C ARG A 151 -14.70 -17.81 -1.49
N GLN A 152 -14.90 -19.12 -1.47
CA GLN A 152 -16.13 -19.68 -0.90
C GLN A 152 -16.03 -19.63 0.63
N SER A 153 -17.13 -19.26 1.29
CA SER A 153 -17.21 -19.28 2.75
C SER A 153 -16.90 -20.67 3.30
N GLY A 154 -15.96 -20.78 4.24
CA GLY A 154 -15.53 -22.05 4.82
C GLY A 154 -14.47 -22.83 4.02
N HIS A 155 -14.05 -22.34 2.86
CA HIS A 155 -13.01 -22.99 2.04
C HIS A 155 -11.75 -22.14 1.92
N ALA A 156 -10.59 -22.81 1.87
CA ALA A 156 -9.30 -22.14 1.70
C ALA A 156 -9.01 -21.73 0.24
N ARG A 157 -9.65 -22.40 -0.73
CA ARG A 157 -9.41 -22.18 -2.17
C ARG A 157 -9.86 -20.78 -2.57
N ARG A 158 -9.00 -20.11 -3.35
CA ARG A 158 -9.22 -18.76 -3.86
C ARG A 158 -9.13 -18.76 -5.37
N TYR A 159 -9.89 -17.87 -5.98
CA TYR A 159 -9.87 -17.58 -7.41
C TYR A 159 -9.66 -16.08 -7.57
N HIS A 160 -9.04 -15.65 -8.66
CA HIS A 160 -8.87 -14.23 -8.90
C HIS A 160 -9.06 -13.90 -10.37
N THR A 161 -9.58 -12.71 -10.64
CA THR A 161 -9.67 -12.19 -12.00
C THR A 161 -8.29 -11.75 -12.49
N ALA A 162 -8.21 -11.43 -13.79
CA ALA A 162 -7.18 -10.53 -14.28
C ALA A 162 -7.36 -9.12 -13.67
N HIS A 163 -6.45 -8.20 -14.01
CA HIS A 163 -6.59 -6.79 -13.65
C HIS A 163 -7.73 -6.16 -14.47
N ILE A 164 -8.94 -6.13 -13.91
CA ILE A 164 -10.14 -5.63 -14.57
C ILE A 164 -10.40 -4.14 -14.29
N PHE A 165 -9.65 -3.53 -13.38
CA PHE A 165 -9.72 -2.11 -13.07
C PHE A 165 -8.45 -1.39 -13.52
N LEU A 166 -8.63 -0.22 -14.12
CA LEU A 166 -7.58 0.75 -14.44
C LEU A 166 -8.15 2.16 -14.28
N GLU A 167 -7.83 2.83 -13.18
CA GLU A 167 -8.38 4.14 -12.83
C GLU A 167 -7.24 5.09 -12.41
N ASP A 168 -7.55 6.37 -12.21
CA ASP A 168 -6.54 7.35 -11.80
C ASP A 168 -6.33 7.37 -10.27
N THR A 169 -7.33 6.89 -9.50
CA THR A 169 -7.24 6.78 -8.03
C THR A 169 -7.76 5.44 -7.48
N ALA A 170 -7.27 5.04 -6.30
CA ALA A 170 -7.80 3.86 -5.60
C ALA A 170 -9.28 4.03 -5.21
N ARG A 171 -9.72 5.27 -4.98
CA ARG A 171 -11.13 5.59 -4.69
C ARG A 171 -12.05 5.33 -5.88
N GLU A 172 -11.61 5.64 -7.09
CA GLU A 172 -12.35 5.34 -8.31
C GLU A 172 -12.47 3.83 -8.51
N VAL A 173 -11.37 3.08 -8.33
CA VAL A 173 -11.42 1.60 -8.39
C VAL A 173 -12.47 1.03 -7.43
N ARG A 174 -12.48 1.53 -6.20
CA ARG A 174 -13.49 1.15 -5.19
C ARG A 174 -14.91 1.52 -5.62
N ARG A 175 -15.10 2.72 -6.18
CA ARG A 175 -16.41 3.18 -6.67
C ARG A 175 -16.92 2.26 -7.78
N SER A 176 -16.07 1.90 -8.74
CA SER A 176 -16.39 0.97 -9.83
C SER A 176 -16.79 -0.40 -9.27
N PHE A 177 -16.05 -0.94 -8.30
CA PHE A 177 -16.41 -2.21 -7.64
C PHE A 177 -17.74 -2.15 -6.86
N ARG A 178 -18.05 -1.02 -6.22
CA ARG A 178 -19.33 -0.82 -5.54
C ARG A 178 -20.51 -0.78 -6.50
N GLY A 179 -20.27 -0.41 -7.75
CA GLY A 179 -21.27 -0.46 -8.82
C GLY A 179 -21.64 -1.87 -9.27
N PHE A 180 -20.85 -2.90 -8.92
CA PHE A 180 -21.18 -4.27 -9.28
C PHE A 180 -22.31 -4.82 -8.41
N ASP A 181 -23.32 -5.40 -9.03
CA ASP A 181 -24.36 -6.16 -8.33
C ASP A 181 -23.96 -7.64 -8.18
N GLY A 182 -24.85 -8.45 -7.57
CA GLY A 182 -24.60 -9.88 -7.40
C GLY A 182 -24.44 -10.63 -8.74
N ALA A 183 -25.15 -10.20 -9.79
CA ALA A 183 -25.07 -10.81 -11.11
C ALA A 183 -23.72 -10.54 -11.78
N ALA A 184 -23.21 -9.31 -11.71
CA ALA A 184 -21.88 -8.95 -12.19
C ALA A 184 -20.79 -9.72 -11.43
N LEU A 185 -20.88 -9.80 -10.10
CA LEU A 185 -19.93 -10.59 -9.30
C LEU A 185 -19.99 -12.08 -9.65
N GLY A 186 -21.17 -12.63 -9.89
CA GLY A 186 -21.36 -14.00 -10.37
C GLY A 186 -20.76 -14.25 -11.74
N ALA A 187 -20.89 -13.30 -12.68
CA ALA A 187 -20.28 -13.39 -14.00
C ALA A 187 -18.74 -13.40 -13.93
N PHE A 188 -18.14 -12.54 -13.10
CA PHE A 188 -16.70 -12.55 -12.86
C PHE A 188 -16.24 -13.85 -12.19
N LEU A 189 -16.96 -14.32 -11.17
CA LEU A 189 -16.66 -15.60 -10.52
C LEU A 189 -16.69 -16.75 -11.53
N ARG A 190 -17.74 -16.85 -12.35
CA ARG A 190 -17.85 -17.87 -13.40
C ARG A 190 -16.68 -17.81 -14.38
N SER A 191 -16.16 -16.63 -14.70
CA SER A 191 -15.03 -16.48 -15.63
C SER A 191 -13.69 -17.00 -15.08
N VAL A 192 -13.58 -17.21 -13.76
CA VAL A 192 -12.35 -17.67 -13.10
C VAL A 192 -12.47 -19.04 -12.45
N LEU A 193 -13.67 -19.61 -12.44
CA LEU A 193 -13.89 -21.00 -12.04
C LEU A 193 -13.35 -21.94 -13.14
N PRO A 194 -12.79 -23.11 -12.75
CA PRO A 194 -12.30 -24.10 -13.71
C PRO A 194 -13.42 -24.77 -14.51
#